data_AF-A0A6P6ATR3-F1
#
_entry.id   AF-A0A6P6ATR3-F1
#
_cell.length_a   1.000
_cell.length_b   1.000
_cell.length_c   1.000
_cell.angle_alpha   90.00
_cell.angle_beta   90.00
_cell.angle_gamma   90.00
#
_symmetry.space_group_name_H-M   'P 1'
#
loop_
_entity.id
_entity.type
_entity.pdbx_description
1 polymer ?
#
loop_
_entity_poly.entity_id
_entity_poly.type
_entity_poly.pdbx_seq_one_letter_code
_entity_poly.pdbx_strand_id
1 'polypeptide(L)'
;MRGIGGPLLTIGDLLSDVGEESGAAPDHHHHHDTSLPSPSSSSSSILNSIDAPQSLDLTKLFQLCTALETANKLVQSTDTNVRLLSEKVVELEKIVKRGDSAITAARAISISLNQKGGSSVGSQNKKQSRSHQEHMKS
;
A
#
# COMPACT_ATOMS: atom_id res chain seq x y z
N MET A 1 32.23 28.63 -56.98
CA MET A 1 32.19 28.36 -55.54
C MET A 1 31.89 26.87 -55.37
N ARG A 2 32.91 26.05 -55.13
CA ARG A 2 32.75 24.58 -55.04
C ARG A 2 32.46 24.24 -53.58
N GLY A 3 31.21 23.85 -53.29
CA GLY A 3 30.72 23.59 -51.93
C GLY A 3 31.30 22.31 -51.34
N ILE A 4 31.69 22.37 -50.06
CA ILE A 4 32.14 21.23 -49.26
C ILE A 4 30.93 20.62 -48.54
N GLY A 5 30.31 19.60 -49.15
CA GLY A 5 29.31 18.76 -48.52
C GLY A 5 29.90 17.39 -48.23
N GLY A 6 30.51 17.24 -47.04
CA GLY A 6 30.80 15.91 -46.52
C GLY A 6 29.51 15.21 -46.07
N PRO A 7 29.47 13.86 -46.04
CA PRO A 7 28.31 13.13 -45.53
C PRO A 7 28.10 13.44 -44.04
N LEU A 8 26.85 13.68 -43.65
CA LEU A 8 26.45 13.85 -42.26
C LEU A 8 26.52 12.49 -41.57
N LEU A 9 27.21 12.43 -40.43
CA LEU A 9 27.16 11.26 -39.55
C LEU A 9 25.74 11.11 -39.02
N THR A 10 25.25 9.87 -39.02
CA THR A 10 23.95 9.52 -38.50
C THR A 10 23.99 9.43 -36.97
N ILE A 11 22.82 9.54 -36.34
CA ILE A 11 22.69 9.32 -34.89
C ILE A 11 23.23 7.93 -34.47
N GLY A 12 23.21 6.94 -35.37
CA GLY A 12 23.80 5.63 -35.14
C GLY A 12 25.32 5.65 -34.98
N ASP A 13 26.02 6.51 -35.73
CA ASP A 13 27.48 6.63 -35.66
C ASP A 13 27.96 7.22 -34.33
N LEU A 14 27.14 8.06 -33.69
CA LEU A 14 27.43 8.71 -32.41
C LEU A 14 27.18 7.80 -31.20
N LEU A 15 26.23 6.87 -31.33
CA LEU A 15 25.81 5.99 -30.23
C LEU A 15 26.54 4.64 -30.25
N SER A 16 27.38 4.39 -31.25
CA SER A 16 28.14 3.13 -31.38
C SER A 16 29.13 2.89 -30.24
N ASP A 17 29.63 3.94 -29.60
CA ASP A 17 30.62 3.86 -28.50
C ASP A 17 29.96 3.66 -27.12
N VAL A 18 28.63 3.84 -27.01
CA VAL A 18 27.85 3.80 -25.76
C VAL A 18 27.19 2.42 -25.58
N GLY A 19 27.93 1.36 -25.90
CA GLY A 19 27.39 -0.01 -25.97
C GLY A 19 28.09 -1.07 -25.14
N GLU A 20 29.26 -0.80 -24.55
CA GLU A 20 30.06 -1.84 -23.90
C GLU A 20 30.55 -1.45 -22.50
N GLU A 21 29.63 -1.51 -21.53
CA GLU A 21 30.00 -1.61 -20.12
C GLU A 21 29.13 -2.65 -19.42
N SER A 22 29.47 -3.94 -19.56
CA SER A 22 29.39 -4.89 -18.45
C SER A 22 30.06 -6.24 -18.76
N GLY A 23 31.18 -6.51 -18.09
CA GLY A 23 31.52 -7.86 -17.63
C GLY A 23 32.52 -8.69 -18.44
N ALA A 24 33.74 -8.76 -17.89
CA ALA A 24 34.68 -9.90 -17.91
C ALA A 24 35.55 -10.21 -19.16
N ALA A 25 36.85 -9.97 -18.96
CA ALA A 25 38.06 -10.65 -19.49
C ALA A 25 38.39 -10.56 -21.00
N PRO A 26 39.68 -10.37 -21.36
CA PRO A 26 40.09 -10.07 -22.74
C PRO A 26 40.55 -11.34 -23.47
N ASP A 27 39.91 -11.68 -24.58
CA ASP A 27 40.63 -12.33 -25.68
C ASP A 27 39.87 -12.25 -27.01
N HIS A 28 40.65 -12.24 -28.09
CA HIS A 28 40.28 -12.39 -29.50
C HIS A 28 39.81 -11.17 -30.31
N HIS A 29 40.81 -10.56 -30.95
CA HIS A 29 40.90 -10.36 -32.40
C HIS A 29 39.61 -10.11 -33.18
N HIS A 30 39.42 -8.90 -33.70
CA HIS A 30 38.89 -8.70 -35.04
C HIS A 30 39.71 -7.65 -35.80
N HIS A 31 40.39 -8.12 -36.83
CA HIS A 31 40.95 -7.31 -37.90
C HIS A 31 39.81 -6.56 -38.59
N HIS A 32 39.91 -5.24 -38.63
CA HIS A 32 39.33 -4.48 -39.73
C HIS A 32 40.39 -3.52 -40.25
N ASP A 33 41.11 -4.00 -41.26
CA ASP A 33 41.74 -3.12 -42.24
C ASP A 33 40.62 -2.32 -42.90
N THR A 34 40.51 -1.04 -42.61
CA THR A 34 39.94 -0.11 -43.58
C THR A 34 40.61 1.25 -43.43
N SER A 35 41.38 1.56 -44.46
CA SER A 35 42.09 2.79 -44.75
C SER A 35 41.42 4.06 -44.23
N LEU A 36 42.23 4.86 -43.54
CA LEU A 36 42.09 6.30 -43.35
C LEU A 36 41.53 6.99 -44.61
N PRO A 37 40.66 7.98 -44.41
CA PRO A 37 41.04 9.30 -44.88
C PRO A 37 40.79 10.37 -43.81
N SER A 38 41.80 11.20 -43.58
CA SER A 38 41.64 12.48 -42.88
C SER A 38 40.65 13.38 -43.65
N PRO A 39 39.91 14.27 -42.96
CA PRO A 39 40.08 15.68 -43.33
C PRO A 39 39.98 16.68 -42.18
N SER A 40 40.69 17.79 -42.39
CA SER A 40 40.79 18.97 -41.55
C SER A 40 39.58 19.93 -41.70
N SER A 41 39.29 20.62 -40.59
CA SER A 41 38.96 22.06 -40.42
C SER A 41 37.79 22.77 -41.16
N SER A 42 36.85 23.23 -40.31
CA SER A 42 36.39 24.63 -40.15
C SER A 42 35.14 25.21 -40.87
N SER A 43 34.11 25.48 -40.04
CA SER A 43 33.43 26.78 -39.79
C SER A 43 32.50 27.44 -40.83
N SER A 44 31.20 27.60 -40.53
CA SER A 44 30.59 28.84 -39.96
C SER A 44 29.07 29.01 -40.21
N SER A 45 28.36 29.30 -39.10
CA SER A 45 27.21 30.20 -38.91
C SER A 45 26.01 30.17 -39.88
N ILE A 46 24.88 29.60 -39.42
CA ILE A 46 23.60 30.33 -39.28
C ILE A 46 22.88 29.77 -38.03
N LEU A 47 23.29 30.25 -36.85
CA LEU A 47 22.39 30.30 -35.69
C LEU A 47 21.31 31.33 -36.01
N ASN A 48 20.23 30.91 -36.66
CA ASN A 48 19.03 31.76 -36.71
C ASN A 48 17.76 30.93 -36.96
N SER A 49 17.36 30.19 -35.94
CA SER A 49 15.94 30.09 -35.58
C SER A 49 15.84 29.62 -34.14
N ILE A 50 16.19 30.51 -33.21
CA ILE A 50 15.60 30.49 -31.88
C ILE A 50 14.22 31.11 -32.07
N ASP A 51 13.28 30.32 -32.59
CA ASP A 51 11.87 30.54 -32.31
C ASP A 51 11.50 29.49 -31.28
N ALA A 52 11.18 29.94 -30.07
CA ALA A 52 10.91 29.09 -28.93
C ALA A 52 9.40 28.76 -28.86
N PRO A 53 9.00 27.55 -29.28
CA PRO A 53 7.84 26.90 -28.67
C PRO A 53 8.15 25.52 -28.06
N GLN A 54 9.39 25.03 -28.16
CA GLN A 54 9.74 23.63 -27.84
C GLN A 54 10.10 23.37 -26.35
N SER A 55 10.50 24.40 -25.59
CA SER A 55 10.88 24.25 -24.16
C SER A 55 9.68 24.13 -23.22
N LEU A 56 8.53 24.64 -23.64
CA LEU A 56 7.27 24.59 -22.89
C LEU A 56 6.73 23.15 -22.84
N ASP A 57 6.92 22.37 -23.91
CA ASP A 57 6.41 21.01 -24.02
C ASP A 57 7.18 20.04 -23.12
N LEU A 58 8.51 20.15 -23.08
CA LEU A 58 9.36 19.34 -22.20
C LEU A 58 9.12 19.64 -20.71
N THR A 59 8.94 20.92 -20.36
CA THR A 59 8.67 21.35 -18.97
C THR A 59 7.30 20.86 -18.50
N LYS A 60 6.27 20.95 -19.35
CA LYS A 60 4.95 20.41 -19.06
C LYS A 60 4.97 18.90 -18.91
N LEU A 61 5.73 18.19 -19.74
CA LEU A 61 5.90 16.74 -19.64
C LEU A 61 6.55 16.36 -18.29
N PHE A 62 7.61 17.05 -17.88
CA PHE A 62 8.27 16.79 -16.59
C PHE A 62 7.31 17.04 -15.41
N GLN A 63 6.56 18.13 -15.44
CA GLN A 63 5.53 18.42 -14.42
C GLN A 63 4.44 17.36 -14.38
N LEU A 64 4.00 16.86 -15.55
CA LEU A 64 2.99 15.82 -15.63
C LEU A 64 3.51 14.48 -15.07
N CYS A 65 4.78 14.14 -15.33
CA CYS A 65 5.43 12.99 -14.71
C CYS A 65 5.50 13.12 -13.18
N THR A 66 5.89 14.29 -12.65
CA THR A 66 5.90 14.54 -11.20
C THR A 66 4.50 14.47 -10.58
N ALA A 67 3.51 15.06 -11.25
CA ALA A 67 2.12 15.00 -10.82
C ALA A 67 1.59 13.56 -10.82
N LEU A 68 1.93 12.77 -11.85
CA LEU A 68 1.57 11.37 -11.95
C LEU A 68 2.23 10.52 -10.86
N GLU A 69 3.52 10.73 -10.59
CA GLU A 69 4.21 10.03 -9.50
C GLU A 69 3.59 10.37 -8.14
N THR A 70 3.27 11.64 -7.91
CA THR A 70 2.60 12.10 -6.69
C THR A 70 1.21 11.48 -6.56
N ALA A 71 0.43 11.45 -7.64
CA ALA A 71 -0.88 10.81 -7.68
C ALA A 71 -0.77 9.31 -7.39
N ASN A 72 0.22 8.62 -7.96
CA ASN A 72 0.45 7.20 -7.68
C ASN A 72 0.79 6.96 -6.21
N LYS A 73 1.66 7.78 -5.61
CA LYS A 73 1.96 7.73 -4.16
C LYS A 73 0.72 7.98 -3.30
N LEU A 74 -0.12 8.94 -3.69
CA LEU A 74 -1.38 9.25 -3.01
C LEU A 74 -2.36 8.07 -3.07
N VAL A 75 -2.52 7.45 -4.25
CA VAL A 75 -3.36 6.26 -4.43
C VAL A 75 -2.83 5.11 -3.57
N GLN A 76 -1.53 4.82 -3.61
CA GLN A 76 -0.94 3.76 -2.79
C GLN A 76 -1.14 4.00 -1.28
N SER A 77 -0.91 5.24 -0.81
CA SER A 77 -1.11 5.60 0.59
C SER A 77 -2.59 5.50 1.00
N THR A 78 -3.50 5.93 0.11
CA THR A 78 -4.94 5.82 0.33
C THR A 78 -5.36 4.36 0.43
N ASP A 79 -4.91 3.50 -0.48
CA ASP A 79 -5.21 2.06 -0.48
C ASP A 79 -4.71 1.39 0.80
N THR A 80 -3.49 1.73 1.26
CA THR A 80 -2.98 1.22 2.53
C THR A 80 -3.81 1.67 3.71
N ASN A 81 -4.22 2.94 3.75
CA ASN A 81 -5.00 3.50 4.85
C ASN A 81 -6.42 2.94 4.88
N VAL A 82 -7.07 2.81 3.72
CA VAL A 82 -8.41 2.21 3.58
C VAL A 82 -8.38 0.75 4.05
N ARG A 83 -7.33 0.00 3.70
CA ARG A 83 -7.16 -1.39 4.17
C ARG A 83 -7.01 -1.46 5.69
N LEU A 84 -6.14 -0.65 6.28
CA LEU A 84 -5.95 -0.59 7.73
C LEU A 84 -7.23 -0.16 8.45
N LEU A 85 -7.93 0.84 7.91
CA LEU A 85 -9.20 1.31 8.47
C LEU A 85 -10.25 0.21 8.44
N SER A 86 -10.36 -0.53 7.32
CA SER A 86 -11.28 -1.67 7.20
C SER A 86 -10.99 -2.74 8.25
N GLU A 87 -9.73 -3.07 8.49
CA GLU A 87 -9.35 -4.03 9.53
C GLU A 87 -9.78 -3.56 10.93
N LYS A 88 -9.53 -2.28 11.25
CA LYS A 88 -9.95 -1.69 12.53
C LYS A 88 -11.46 -1.65 12.71
N VAL A 89 -12.22 -1.39 11.65
CA VAL A 89 -13.70 -1.44 11.70
C VAL A 89 -14.20 -2.84 12.01
N VAL A 90 -13.61 -3.88 11.41
CA VAL A 90 -13.94 -5.29 11.72
C VAL A 90 -13.62 -5.64 13.18
N GLU A 91 -12.51 -5.14 13.72
CA GLU A 91 -12.18 -5.33 15.14
C GLU A 91 -13.21 -4.66 16.05
N LEU A 92 -13.59 -3.42 15.76
CA LEU A 92 -14.61 -2.69 16.52
C LEU A 92 -15.97 -3.40 16.48
N GLU A 93 -16.38 -3.96 15.33
CA GLU A 93 -17.62 -4.73 15.22
C GLU A 93 -17.63 -5.93 16.20
N LYS A 94 -16.50 -6.65 16.32
CA LYS A 94 -16.36 -7.76 17.28
C LYS A 94 -16.50 -7.28 18.73
N ILE A 95 -15.95 -6.11 19.04
CA ILE A 95 -16.05 -5.51 20.38
C ILE A 95 -17.51 -5.14 20.68
N VAL A 96 -18.22 -4.53 19.73
CA VAL A 96 -19.64 -4.17 19.87
C VAL A 96 -20.49 -5.42 20.11
N LYS A 97 -20.34 -6.47 19.28
CA LYS A 97 -21.08 -7.74 19.46
C LYS A 97 -20.85 -8.35 20.84
N ARG A 98 -19.62 -8.29 21.34
CA ARG A 98 -19.28 -8.74 22.70
C ARG A 98 -19.96 -7.87 23.76
N GLY A 99 -19.97 -6.55 23.56
CA GLY A 99 -20.65 -5.58 24.43
C GLY A 99 -22.15 -5.88 24.53
N ASP A 100 -22.82 -6.09 23.39
CA ASP A 100 -24.26 -6.40 23.35
C ASP A 100 -24.58 -7.72 24.08
N SER A 101 -23.73 -8.73 23.92
CA SER A 101 -23.83 -9.99 24.65
C SER A 101 -23.69 -9.78 26.16
N ALA A 102 -22.70 -9.00 26.60
CA ALA A 102 -22.50 -8.67 28.01
C ALA A 102 -23.67 -7.86 28.60
N ILE A 103 -24.22 -6.91 27.84
CA ILE A 103 -25.42 -6.15 28.24
C ILE A 103 -26.62 -7.07 28.39
N THR A 104 -26.83 -8.00 27.45
CA THR A 104 -27.92 -8.97 27.50
C THR A 104 -27.79 -9.86 28.74
N ALA A 105 -26.60 -10.37 29.02
CA ALA A 105 -26.32 -11.17 30.21
C ALA A 105 -26.56 -10.38 31.51
N ALA A 106 -26.08 -9.13 31.58
CA ALA A 106 -26.28 -8.27 32.74
C ALA A 106 -27.77 -7.97 32.99
N ARG A 107 -28.55 -7.74 31.93
CA ARG A 107 -30.00 -7.56 32.03
C ARG A 107 -30.70 -8.81 32.57
N ALA A 108 -30.33 -10.00 32.09
CA ALA A 108 -30.89 -11.26 32.58
C ALA A 108 -30.64 -11.46 34.08
N ILE A 109 -29.42 -11.16 34.54
CA ILE A 109 -29.05 -11.22 35.97
C ILE A 109 -29.88 -10.22 36.79
N SER A 110 -30.00 -8.97 36.32
CA SER A 110 -30.77 -7.93 37.02
C SER A 110 -32.25 -8.31 37.17
N ILE A 111 -32.87 -8.84 36.12
CA ILE A 111 -34.27 -9.31 36.15
C ILE A 111 -34.42 -10.47 37.15
N SER A 112 -33.50 -11.44 37.13
CA SER A 112 -33.52 -12.59 38.04
C SER A 112 -33.37 -12.19 39.51
N LEU A 113 -32.47 -11.25 39.82
CA LEU A 113 -32.28 -10.71 41.17
C LEU A 113 -33.53 -10.00 41.70
N ASN A 114 -34.17 -9.19 40.86
CA ASN A 114 -35.39 -8.47 41.25
C ASN A 114 -36.59 -9.41 41.47
N GLN A 115 -36.62 -10.58 40.83
CA GLN A 115 -37.62 -11.64 41.10
C GLN A 115 -37.30 -12.46 42.35
N LYS A 116 -36.02 -12.67 42.67
CA LYS A 116 -35.59 -13.41 43.87
C LYS A 116 -35.76 -12.61 45.16
N GLY A 117 -35.80 -11.28 45.09
CA GLY A 117 -36.14 -10.40 46.23
C GLY A 117 -37.60 -10.49 46.71
N GLY A 118 -38.51 -11.06 45.90
CA GLY A 118 -39.93 -11.23 46.26
C GLY A 118 -40.34 -12.66 46.66
N SER A 119 -39.48 -13.66 46.46
CA SER A 119 -39.85 -15.08 46.62
C SER A 119 -38.92 -15.85 47.58
N SER A 120 -38.70 -15.31 48.77
CA SER A 120 -38.26 -16.10 49.92
C SER A 120 -39.10 -15.77 51.15
N VAL A 121 -40.42 -15.81 50.99
CA VAL A 121 -41.35 -15.93 52.13
C VAL A 121 -41.30 -17.37 52.64
N GLY A 122 -40.67 -17.53 53.80
CA GLY A 122 -41.10 -18.38 54.91
C GLY A 122 -41.37 -19.86 54.65
N SER A 123 -40.33 -20.71 54.68
CA SER A 123 -40.50 -22.08 55.16
C SER A 123 -40.51 -22.07 56.69
N GLN A 124 -41.66 -21.75 57.28
CA GLN A 124 -41.90 -21.93 58.71
C GLN A 124 -41.82 -23.41 59.08
N ASN A 125 -40.72 -23.78 59.72
CA ASN A 125 -40.67 -24.51 60.99
C ASN A 125 -41.81 -25.53 61.22
N LYS A 126 -41.70 -26.74 60.65
CA LYS A 126 -42.54 -27.87 61.08
C LYS A 126 -41.94 -28.44 62.37
N LYS A 127 -42.32 -27.84 63.50
CA LYS A 127 -42.11 -28.41 64.84
C LYS A 127 -42.68 -29.82 64.85
N GLN A 128 -41.81 -30.82 64.95
CA GLN A 128 -42.18 -32.21 65.16
C GLN A 128 -42.72 -32.36 66.58
N SER A 129 -44.04 -32.22 66.73
CA SER A 129 -44.74 -32.60 67.95
C SER A 129 -44.71 -34.12 68.08
N ARG A 130 -43.74 -34.65 68.82
CA ARG A 130 -43.85 -35.99 69.42
C ARG A 130 -44.69 -35.85 70.68
N SER A 131 -45.95 -36.23 70.61
CA SER A 131 -46.78 -36.43 71.79
C SER A 131 -47.58 -37.72 71.62
N HIS A 132 -47.45 -38.60 72.63
CA HIS A 132 -48.34 -39.71 72.97
C HIS A 132 -48.35 -40.90 71.97
N GLN A 133 -48.38 -42.16 72.37
CA GLN A 133 -48.95 -42.75 73.58
C GLN A 133 -48.36 -44.15 73.80
N GLU A 134 -48.23 -44.54 75.06
CA GLU A 134 -47.90 -45.88 75.52
C GLU A 134 -48.80 -46.96 74.88
N HIS A 135 -48.19 -48.10 74.53
CA HIS A 135 -48.88 -49.37 74.49
C HIS A 135 -48.05 -50.36 75.30
N MET A 136 -48.47 -50.57 76.54
CA MET A 136 -48.09 -51.74 77.34
C MET A 136 -48.49 -52.98 76.54
N LYS A 137 -47.53 -53.87 76.26
CA LYS A 137 -47.83 -55.21 75.79
C LYS A 137 -46.92 -56.21 76.51
N SER A 138 -47.61 -57.19 77.10
CA SER A 138 -47.15 -58.38 77.83
C SER A 138 -46.84 -58.18 79.31
#